data_AF-A0A0N0M2H5-F1
#
_entry.id   AF-A0A0N0M2H5-F1
#
_cell.length_a   1.000
_cell.length_b   1.000
_cell.length_c   1.000
_cell.angle_alpha   90.00
_cell.angle_beta   90.00
_cell.angle_gamma   90.00
#
_symmetry.space_group_name_H-M   'P 1'
#
loop_
_entity.id
_entity.type
_entity.pdbx_description
1 polymer ?
#
loop_
_entity_poly.entity_id
_entity_poly.type
_entity_poly.pdbx_seq_one_letter_code
_entity_poly.pdbx_strand_id
1 'polypeptide(L)'
;MTVTPLTPQPIETATKNGGWVLGLVLPDGPTDTHWQPWVPVTWGDSGWYNDEGYGEEPIAWVPLPDPQPRPTGWTAPVGTIVIAEITGEGWTCNGEPMTVKWRWSIFVEKPDGSYDEYRETNFAITHDEAVIRAEKLQAKIGLPIVTRPLVGKVVPLLPGVTRQ
;
A
#
# COMPACT_ATOMS: atom_id res chain seq x y z
N MET A 1 -37.57 -1.12 13.58
CA MET A 1 -36.50 -0.95 12.58
C MET A 1 -36.67 -2.07 11.57
N THR A 2 -37.07 -1.75 10.35
CA THR A 2 -37.17 -2.73 9.26
C THR A 2 -35.75 -3.09 8.82
N VAL A 3 -35.31 -4.29 9.18
CA VAL A 3 -34.08 -4.86 8.66
C VAL A 3 -34.39 -5.22 7.21
N THR A 4 -33.95 -4.38 6.27
CA THR A 4 -33.98 -4.75 4.85
C THR A 4 -33.13 -6.01 4.70
N PRO A 5 -33.66 -7.13 4.18
CA PRO A 5 -32.86 -8.32 3.98
C PRO A 5 -31.69 -7.97 3.05
N LEU A 6 -30.47 -8.07 3.58
CA LEU A 6 -29.26 -7.84 2.80
C LEU A 6 -29.11 -9.00 1.83
N THR A 7 -29.36 -8.75 0.54
CA THR A 7 -29.13 -9.74 -0.52
C THR A 7 -27.63 -9.81 -0.81
N PRO A 8 -26.97 -10.97 -0.62
CA PRO A 8 -25.56 -11.13 -0.96
C PRO A 8 -25.27 -10.74 -2.40
N GLN A 9 -24.19 -10.00 -2.61
CA GLN A 9 -23.69 -9.60 -3.92
C GLN A 9 -22.39 -10.35 -4.22
N PRO A 10 -22.03 -10.56 -5.51
CA PRO A 10 -20.73 -11.13 -5.87
C PRO A 10 -19.58 -10.30 -5.28
N ILE A 11 -18.56 -10.95 -4.73
CA ILE A 11 -17.46 -10.27 -4.03
C ILE A 11 -16.75 -9.23 -4.91
N GLU A 12 -16.69 -9.43 -6.22
CA GLU A 12 -16.03 -8.57 -7.18
C GLU A 12 -16.67 -7.18 -7.26
N THR A 13 -17.91 -7.06 -6.78
CA THR A 13 -18.68 -5.81 -6.73
C THR A 13 -18.46 -5.01 -5.44
N ALA A 14 -17.76 -5.57 -4.45
CA ALA A 14 -17.49 -4.89 -3.19
C ALA A 14 -16.54 -3.70 -3.37
N THR A 15 -16.72 -2.65 -2.58
CA THR A 15 -15.87 -1.45 -2.62
C THR A 15 -14.46 -1.75 -2.10
N LYS A 16 -13.44 -1.39 -2.88
CA LYS A 16 -12.00 -1.58 -2.55
C LYS A 16 -11.35 -0.30 -2.03
N ASN A 17 -12.02 0.35 -1.09
CA ASN A 17 -11.68 1.68 -0.56
C ASN A 17 -11.10 1.64 0.87
N GLY A 18 -10.69 0.47 1.36
CA GLY A 18 -10.21 0.28 2.73
C GLY A 18 -11.31 0.21 3.79
N GLY A 19 -12.58 0.20 3.37
CA GLY A 19 -13.71 -0.11 4.25
C GLY A 19 -13.89 -1.61 4.47
N TRP A 20 -14.66 -1.95 5.50
CA TRP A 20 -14.97 -3.33 5.86
C TRP A 20 -16.30 -3.78 5.24
N VAL A 21 -16.34 -5.02 4.76
CA VAL A 21 -17.57 -5.70 4.34
C VAL A 21 -17.68 -7.02 5.07
N LEU A 22 -18.88 -7.61 5.11
CA LEU A 22 -19.04 -8.98 5.59
C LEU A 22 -18.93 -9.92 4.39
N GLY A 23 -17.84 -10.66 4.28
CA GLY A 23 -17.55 -11.61 3.21
C GLY A 23 -18.03 -13.02 3.55
N LEU A 24 -18.63 -13.71 2.59
CA LEU A 24 -19.01 -15.11 2.69
C LEU A 24 -17.80 -15.98 2.30
N VAL A 25 -17.12 -16.56 3.28
CA VAL A 25 -16.04 -17.51 3.10
C VAL A 25 -16.61 -18.90 3.33
N LEU A 26 -16.44 -19.81 2.36
CA LEU A 26 -16.85 -21.21 2.50
C LEU A 26 -15.60 -22.09 2.66
N PRO A 27 -15.62 -23.11 3.52
CA PRO A 27 -14.48 -23.96 3.77
C PRO A 27 -14.47 -25.12 2.78
N ASP A 28 -13.27 -25.59 2.44
CA ASP A 28 -13.09 -26.76 1.58
C ASP A 28 -13.25 -28.11 2.32
N GLY A 29 -13.84 -28.12 3.51
CA GLY A 29 -13.86 -29.29 4.38
C GLY A 29 -14.81 -29.23 5.58
N PRO A 30 -14.79 -30.25 6.46
CA PRO A 30 -15.64 -30.29 7.64
C PRO A 30 -15.35 -29.11 8.57
N THR A 31 -16.42 -28.47 9.03
CA THR A 31 -16.36 -27.32 9.93
C THR A 31 -16.66 -27.72 11.36
N ASP A 32 -16.11 -26.97 12.30
CA ASP A 32 -16.49 -27.06 13.70
C ASP A 32 -17.93 -26.57 13.91
N THR A 33 -18.55 -27.00 15.01
CA THR A 33 -19.94 -26.67 15.37
C THR A 33 -20.20 -25.16 15.50
N HIS A 34 -19.15 -24.35 15.67
CA HIS A 34 -19.24 -22.90 15.86
C HIS A 34 -18.71 -22.09 14.68
N TRP A 35 -18.47 -22.72 13.53
CA TRP A 35 -18.00 -22.03 12.36
C TRP A 35 -19.04 -21.04 11.81
N GLN A 36 -18.60 -19.81 11.53
CA GLN A 36 -19.43 -18.77 10.92
C GLN A 36 -18.86 -18.43 9.54
N PRO A 37 -19.67 -18.55 8.47
CA PRO A 37 -19.20 -18.31 7.10
C PRO A 37 -18.97 -16.83 6.80
N TRP A 38 -19.54 -15.94 7.60
CA TRP A 38 -19.56 -14.52 7.36
C TRP A 38 -18.46 -13.86 8.18
N VAL A 39 -17.40 -13.42 7.52
CA VAL A 39 -16.20 -12.85 8.15
C VAL A 39 -16.07 -11.38 7.74
N PRO A 40 -15.82 -10.46 8.68
CA PRO A 40 -15.46 -9.09 8.33
C PRO A 40 -14.15 -9.08 7.55
N VAL A 41 -14.17 -8.53 6.34
CA VAL A 41 -12.99 -8.45 5.47
C VAL A 41 -12.80 -7.04 4.90
N THR A 42 -11.54 -6.69 4.65
CA THR A 42 -11.10 -5.46 3.99
C THR A 42 -10.22 -5.81 2.79
N TRP A 43 -10.23 -4.96 1.76
CA TRP A 43 -9.37 -5.14 0.59
C TRP A 43 -7.92 -4.77 0.89
N GLY A 44 -6.98 -5.56 0.36
CA GLY A 44 -5.53 -5.39 0.41
C GLY A 44 -4.89 -5.54 -0.99
N ASP A 45 -3.56 -5.43 -1.08
CA ASP A 45 -2.85 -5.58 -2.37
C ASP A 45 -3.02 -6.95 -3.02
N SER A 46 -3.19 -7.99 -2.21
CA SER A 46 -3.21 -9.38 -2.68
C SER A 46 -4.55 -10.06 -2.48
N GLY A 47 -5.63 -9.30 -2.22
CA GLY A 47 -6.97 -9.84 -2.07
C GLY A 47 -7.71 -9.29 -0.84
N TRP A 48 -8.54 -10.12 -0.23
CA TRP A 48 -9.31 -9.79 0.96
C TRP A 48 -8.60 -10.29 2.20
N TYR A 49 -8.70 -9.54 3.29
CA TYR A 49 -8.08 -9.86 4.57
C TYR A 49 -9.07 -9.69 5.71
N ASN A 50 -9.03 -10.58 6.69
CA ASN A 50 -9.78 -10.43 7.93
C ASN A 50 -9.10 -9.42 8.89
N ASP A 51 -9.67 -9.25 10.08
CA ASP A 51 -9.18 -8.33 11.12
C ASP A 51 -7.86 -8.75 11.77
N GLU A 52 -7.48 -10.02 11.64
CA GLU A 52 -6.19 -10.55 12.06
C GLU A 52 -5.11 -10.44 10.98
N GLY A 53 -5.47 -9.97 9.77
CA GLY A 53 -4.56 -9.83 8.64
C GLY A 53 -4.30 -11.12 7.87
N TYR A 54 -5.13 -12.16 8.06
CA TYR A 54 -5.08 -13.36 7.24
C TYR A 54 -5.85 -13.18 5.94
N GLY A 55 -5.30 -13.72 4.86
CA GLY A 55 -5.93 -13.68 3.54
C GLY A 55 -7.16 -14.58 3.49
N GLU A 56 -8.23 -14.07 2.90
CA GLU A 56 -9.52 -14.73 2.75
C GLU A 56 -9.94 -14.79 1.28
N GLU A 57 -10.72 -15.81 0.92
CA GLU A 57 -11.31 -15.97 -0.41
C GLU A 57 -12.84 -15.90 -0.35
N PRO A 58 -13.43 -14.74 0.00
CA PRO A 58 -14.88 -14.60 0.06
C PRO A 58 -15.48 -14.65 -1.34
N ILE A 59 -16.62 -15.33 -1.49
CA ILE A 59 -17.34 -15.47 -2.77
C ILE A 59 -18.49 -14.48 -2.94
N ALA A 60 -18.99 -13.94 -1.82
CA ALA A 60 -20.07 -12.97 -1.81
C ALA A 60 -19.86 -11.97 -0.66
N TRP A 61 -20.57 -10.85 -0.69
CA TRP A 61 -20.51 -9.85 0.38
C TRP A 61 -21.87 -9.23 0.69
N VAL A 62 -21.99 -8.71 1.90
CA VAL A 62 -23.03 -7.76 2.32
C VAL A 62 -22.40 -6.60 3.11
N PRO A 63 -23.07 -5.43 3.19
CA PRO A 63 -22.64 -4.36 4.06
C PRO A 63 -22.48 -4.84 5.51
N LEU A 64 -21.36 -4.48 6.15
CA LEU A 64 -21.16 -4.75 7.57
C LEU A 64 -22.12 -3.87 8.40
N PRO A 65 -22.88 -4.44 9.35
CA PRO A 65 -23.77 -3.65 10.20
C PRO A 65 -22.98 -2.73 11.14
N ASP A 66 -23.61 -1.63 11.56
CA ASP A 66 -23.01 -0.73 12.54
C ASP A 66 -22.97 -1.35 13.95
N PRO A 67 -21.93 -1.07 14.76
CA PRO A 67 -20.78 -0.22 14.42
C PRO A 67 -19.74 -0.95 13.57
N GLN A 68 -19.23 -0.26 12.53
CA GLN A 68 -18.15 -0.80 11.70
C GLN A 68 -16.76 -0.52 12.33
N PRO A 69 -15.77 -1.40 12.12
CA PRO A 69 -14.39 -1.12 12.47
C PRO A 69 -13.86 0.09 11.71
N ARG A 70 -12.80 0.71 12.24
CA ARG A 70 -12.14 1.84 11.56
C ARG A 70 -11.66 1.36 10.18
N PRO A 71 -11.91 2.14 9.10
CA PRO A 71 -11.36 1.84 7.79
C PRO A 71 -9.84 1.73 7.86
N THR A 72 -9.27 0.75 7.18
CA THR A 72 -7.81 0.59 7.05
C THR A 72 -7.20 1.71 6.23
N GLY A 73 -8.00 2.27 5.31
CA GLY A 73 -7.57 3.22 4.29
C GLY A 73 -6.72 2.58 3.17
N TRP A 74 -6.60 1.24 3.17
CA TRP A 74 -5.95 0.50 2.09
C TRP A 74 -6.83 0.54 0.83
N THR A 75 -6.47 1.40 -0.12
CA THR A 75 -7.16 1.51 -1.41
C THR A 75 -6.46 0.69 -2.47
N ALA A 76 -7.19 0.33 -3.53
CA ALA A 76 -6.57 -0.20 -4.75
C ALA A 76 -5.42 0.73 -5.23
N PRO A 77 -4.33 0.16 -5.76
CA PRO A 77 -3.18 0.94 -6.21
C PRO A 77 -3.56 1.83 -7.38
N VAL A 78 -3.13 3.09 -7.37
CA VAL A 78 -3.36 4.06 -8.43
C VAL A 78 -2.13 4.92 -8.65
N GLY A 79 -1.89 5.35 -9.89
CA GLY A 79 -0.77 6.22 -10.25
C GLY A 79 0.43 5.45 -10.81
N THR A 80 1.64 5.76 -10.35
CA THR A 80 2.89 5.21 -10.90
C THR A 80 3.88 4.84 -9.81
N ILE A 81 4.68 3.79 -10.04
CA ILE A 81 5.86 3.48 -9.24
C ILE A 81 6.98 4.40 -9.70
N VAL A 82 7.47 5.27 -8.83
CA VAL A 82 8.51 6.24 -9.12
C VAL A 82 9.85 5.75 -8.55
N ILE A 83 10.85 5.65 -9.41
CA ILE A 83 12.27 5.52 -9.03
C ILE A 83 12.86 6.93 -9.07
N ALA A 84 12.98 7.57 -7.91
CA ALA A 84 13.52 8.92 -7.79
C ALA A 84 14.98 8.89 -7.33
N GLU A 85 15.87 9.55 -8.04
CA GLU A 85 17.20 9.84 -7.51
C GLU A 85 17.07 10.90 -6.42
N ILE A 86 17.48 10.56 -5.20
CA ILE A 86 17.37 11.43 -4.01
C ILE A 86 18.72 12.02 -3.60
N THR A 87 19.83 11.34 -3.91
CA THR A 87 21.18 11.87 -3.67
C THR A 87 22.13 11.58 -4.82
N GLY A 88 22.49 12.59 -5.61
CA GLY A 88 23.49 12.47 -6.68
C GLY A 88 24.94 12.30 -6.17
N GLU A 89 25.90 12.44 -7.08
CA GLU A 89 27.33 12.47 -6.73
C GLU A 89 27.76 13.83 -6.19
N GLY A 90 28.81 13.83 -5.36
CA GLY A 90 29.36 15.07 -4.80
C GLY A 90 28.54 15.67 -3.66
N TRP A 91 27.73 14.87 -2.96
CA TRP A 91 27.09 15.31 -1.74
C TRP A 91 28.13 15.69 -0.71
N THR A 92 27.93 16.86 -0.10
CA THR A 92 28.73 17.32 1.01
C THR A 92 27.83 17.61 2.21
N CYS A 93 28.34 17.35 3.41
CA CYS A 93 27.76 17.81 4.66
C CYS A 93 28.76 18.78 5.28
N ASN A 94 28.38 20.07 5.40
CA ASN A 94 29.28 21.14 5.86
C ASN A 94 30.58 21.27 5.04
N GLY A 95 30.51 21.07 3.72
CA GLY A 95 31.67 21.16 2.83
C GLY A 95 32.53 19.90 2.75
N GLU A 96 32.29 18.91 3.63
CA GLU A 96 32.98 17.62 3.60
C GLU A 96 32.22 16.61 2.73
N PRO A 97 32.89 15.90 1.80
CA PRO A 97 32.27 14.84 1.01
C PRO A 97 31.61 13.79 1.90
N MET A 98 30.38 13.43 1.57
CA MET A 98 29.59 12.43 2.29
C MET A 98 29.19 11.29 1.36
N THR A 99 29.47 10.07 1.77
CA THR A 99 28.93 8.87 1.14
C THR A 99 27.50 8.64 1.61
N VAL A 100 26.52 8.84 0.73
CA VAL A 100 25.13 8.54 1.04
C VAL A 100 24.85 7.07 0.74
N LYS A 101 24.25 6.35 1.70
CA LYS A 101 23.91 4.93 1.58
C LYS A 101 22.66 4.66 0.73
N TRP A 102 21.88 5.67 0.40
CA TRP A 102 20.63 5.55 -0.34
C TRP A 102 20.58 6.62 -1.43
N ARG A 103 20.81 6.22 -2.68
CA ARG A 103 20.82 7.13 -3.84
C ARG A 103 19.46 7.23 -4.51
N TRP A 104 18.67 6.17 -4.42
CA TRP A 104 17.37 6.04 -5.07
C TRP A 104 16.28 5.75 -4.06
N SER A 105 15.12 6.37 -4.24
CA SER A 105 13.89 6.06 -3.52
C SER A 105 12.88 5.47 -4.49
N ILE A 106 12.15 4.44 -4.05
CA ILE A 106 11.09 3.77 -4.79
C ILE A 106 9.78 3.95 -4.01
N PHE A 107 8.80 4.61 -4.59
CA PHE A 107 7.49 4.86 -3.95
C PHE A 107 6.38 4.89 -4.99
N VAL A 108 5.12 4.84 -4.55
CA VAL A 108 3.96 5.04 -5.41
C VAL A 108 3.50 6.50 -5.31
N GLU A 109 3.45 7.19 -6.44
CA GLU A 109 2.91 8.54 -6.58
C GLU A 109 1.51 8.45 -7.17
N LYS A 110 0.52 9.02 -6.48
CA LYS A 110 -0.88 9.08 -6.92
C LYS A 110 -1.05 10.14 -8.00
N PRO A 111 -2.16 10.11 -8.78
CA PRO A 111 -2.41 11.09 -9.83
C PRO A 111 -2.49 12.55 -9.36
N ASP A 112 -2.77 12.79 -8.08
CA ASP A 112 -2.78 14.12 -7.46
C ASP A 112 -1.39 14.59 -6.99
N GLY A 113 -0.35 13.78 -7.22
CA GLY A 113 1.03 14.06 -6.80
C GLY A 113 1.33 13.69 -5.34
N SER A 114 0.36 13.17 -4.58
CA SER A 114 0.59 12.69 -3.23
C SER A 114 1.22 11.30 -3.20
N TYR A 115 1.87 10.97 -2.08
CA TYR A 115 2.49 9.67 -1.87
C TYR A 115 1.47 8.66 -1.36
N ASP A 116 1.62 7.40 -1.76
CA ASP A 116 0.87 6.30 -1.18
C ASP A 116 1.53 5.81 0.12
N GLU A 117 1.04 6.31 1.26
CA GLU A 117 1.58 6.00 2.58
C GLU A 117 1.43 4.52 2.98
N TYR A 118 0.55 3.76 2.31
CA TYR A 118 0.30 2.36 2.61
C TYR A 118 1.30 1.41 1.96
N ARG A 119 1.92 1.84 0.84
CA ARG A 119 2.90 1.05 0.10
C ARG A 119 4.28 1.60 0.45
N GLU A 120 4.94 0.92 1.39
CA GLU A 120 6.21 1.34 2.00
C GLU A 120 7.22 1.85 0.96
N THR A 121 7.81 3.01 1.25
CA THR A 121 8.90 3.56 0.44
C THR A 121 10.15 2.71 0.60
N ASN A 122 10.73 2.29 -0.52
CA ASN A 122 11.95 1.51 -0.57
C ASN A 122 13.16 2.38 -0.97
N PHE A 123 14.38 1.93 -0.67
CA PHE A 123 15.60 2.67 -0.96
C PHE A 123 16.69 1.77 -1.53
N ALA A 124 17.44 2.25 -2.51
CA ALA A 124 18.51 1.50 -3.17
C ALA A 124 19.79 2.33 -3.31
N ILE A 125 20.93 1.63 -3.37
CA ILE A 125 22.25 2.25 -3.58
C ILE A 125 22.48 2.51 -5.07
N THR A 126 22.09 1.57 -5.92
CA THR A 126 22.29 1.64 -7.38
C THR A 126 20.97 1.77 -8.11
N HIS A 127 21.02 2.29 -9.34
CA HIS A 127 19.83 2.38 -10.19
C HIS A 127 19.29 0.99 -10.54
N ASP A 128 20.18 0.05 -10.89
CA ASP A 128 19.78 -1.33 -11.23
C ASP A 128 19.08 -2.03 -10.05
N GLU A 129 19.56 -1.81 -8.82
CA GLU A 129 18.89 -2.31 -7.63
C GLU A 129 17.50 -1.67 -7.44
N ALA A 130 17.38 -0.36 -7.71
CA ALA A 130 16.10 0.32 -7.66
C ALA A 130 15.10 -0.24 -8.69
N VAL A 131 15.57 -0.52 -9.91
CA VAL A 131 14.76 -1.14 -10.98
C VAL A 131 14.29 -2.53 -10.54
N ILE A 132 15.16 -3.39 -10.05
CA ILE A 132 14.78 -4.75 -9.58
C ILE A 132 13.70 -4.67 -8.48
N ARG A 133 13.82 -3.72 -7.54
CA ARG A 133 12.84 -3.52 -6.47
C ARG A 133 11.51 -2.97 -7.01
N ALA A 134 11.56 -2.04 -7.96
CA ALA A 134 10.38 -1.49 -8.61
C ALA A 134 9.64 -2.54 -9.46
N GLU A 135 10.35 -3.41 -10.17
CA GLU A 135 9.79 -4.52 -10.94
C GLU A 135 9.08 -5.54 -10.05
N LYS A 136 9.66 -5.87 -8.89
CA LYS A 136 8.98 -6.71 -7.88
C LYS A 136 7.68 -6.08 -7.40
N LEU A 137 7.68 -4.77 -7.17
CA LEU A 137 6.48 -4.04 -6.79
C LEU A 137 5.46 -4.01 -7.93
N GLN A 138 5.90 -3.74 -9.16
CA GLN A 138 5.06 -3.75 -10.36
C GLN A 138 4.40 -5.11 -10.58
N ALA A 139 5.13 -6.21 -10.38
CA ALA A 139 4.57 -7.56 -10.46
C ALA A 139 3.44 -7.80 -9.43
N LYS A 140 3.50 -7.12 -8.27
CA LYS A 140 2.48 -7.21 -7.22
C LYS A 140 1.26 -6.33 -7.51
N ILE A 141 1.45 -5.08 -7.93
CA ILE A 141 0.38 -4.07 -7.97
C ILE A 141 0.00 -3.58 -9.38
N GLY A 142 0.72 -4.00 -10.42
CA GLY A 142 0.40 -3.74 -11.82
C GLY A 142 0.58 -2.29 -12.29
N LEU A 143 1.17 -1.40 -11.47
CA LEU A 143 1.38 0.00 -11.84
C LEU A 143 2.60 0.17 -12.76
N PRO A 144 2.59 1.15 -13.68
CA PRO A 144 3.74 1.46 -14.51
C PRO A 144 4.90 2.05 -13.69
N ILE A 145 6.12 1.82 -14.14
CA ILE A 145 7.35 2.35 -13.51
C ILE A 145 7.83 3.58 -14.30
N VAL A 146 8.22 4.62 -13.58
CA VAL A 146 8.87 5.82 -14.14
C VAL A 146 10.14 6.16 -13.37
N THR A 147 11.19 6.57 -14.06
CA THR A 147 12.44 7.04 -13.44
C THR A 147 12.48 8.56 -13.46
N ARG A 148 12.73 9.17 -12.29
CA ARG A 148 12.87 10.61 -12.10
C ARG A 148 14.32 10.91 -11.70
N PRO A 149 15.14 11.52 -12.59
CA PRO A 149 16.49 11.94 -12.22
C PRO A 149 16.44 13.05 -11.18
N LEU A 150 17.54 13.27 -10.46
CA LEU A 150 17.61 14.28 -9.43
C LEU A 150 17.39 15.67 -10.05
N VAL A 151 16.33 16.36 -9.63
CA VAL A 151 16.04 17.73 -10.08
C VAL A 151 16.87 18.70 -9.25
N GLY A 152 18.02 19.09 -9.79
CA GLY A 152 18.95 20.01 -9.14
C GLY A 152 19.94 19.32 -8.23
N LYS A 153 21.21 19.72 -8.31
CA LYS A 153 22.20 19.35 -7.31
C LYS A 153 21.92 20.21 -6.08
N VAL A 154 21.89 19.63 -4.89
CA VAL A 154 21.89 20.30 -3.57
C VAL A 154 20.50 20.61 -2.98
N VAL A 155 20.09 19.78 -2.02
CA VAL A 155 19.35 20.28 -0.85
C VAL A 155 20.43 20.59 0.20
N PRO A 156 20.67 21.86 0.59
CA PRO A 156 21.55 22.13 1.71
C PRO A 156 20.88 21.58 2.96
N LEU A 157 21.40 20.49 3.52
CA LEU A 157 21.07 20.09 4.88
C LEU A 157 21.61 21.18 5.80
N LEU A 158 20.78 22.16 6.14
CA LEU A 158 21.12 23.13 7.16
C LEU A 158 21.28 22.37 8.48
N PRO A 159 22.37 22.60 9.24
CA PRO A 159 22.52 21.97 10.54
C PRO A 159 21.27 22.26 11.37
N GLY A 160 20.69 21.20 11.93
CA GLY A 160 19.53 21.30 12.79
C GLY A 160 19.82 22.33 13.87
N VAL A 161 19.10 23.45 13.82
CA VAL A 161 19.25 24.52 14.81
C VAL A 161 18.93 23.90 16.15
N THR A 162 19.96 23.56 16.93
CA THR A 162 19.78 23.17 18.31
C THR A 162 19.33 24.47 18.98
N ARG A 163 18.02 24.59 19.27
CA ARG A 163 17.54 25.66 20.14
C ARG A 163 18.24 25.45 21.48
N GLN A 164 19.20 26.32 21.80
CA GLN A 164 19.72 26.48 23.16
C GLN A 164 18.64 27.13 24.04
#